data_AF-A0A2N4YAH4-F1
#
_entry.id   AF-A0A2N4YAH4-F1
#
_cell.length_a   1.000
_cell.length_b   1.000
_cell.length_c   1.000
_cell.angle_alpha   90.00
_cell.angle_beta   90.00
_cell.angle_gamma   90.00
#
_symmetry.space_group_name_H-M   'P 1'
#
loop_
_entity.id
_entity.type
_entity.pdbx_description
1 polymer ?
#
loop_
_entity_poly.entity_id
_entity_poly.type
_entity_poly.pdbx_seq_one_letter_code
_entity_poly.pdbx_strand_id
1 'polypeptide(L)'
;MMTSTIIDTNALIDVLGPNSATRAWSVDAMRRCFEEGPLVINPVIWSELAASLLTEQQLSQALDWLDLKKEPLSYDVAFRAGKAHLLYRRNGGQRERTLPDFFIGAHAAVRSHRLLTRDAARYRSYFPDLDIISPETHPL
;
A
#
# COMPACT_ATOMS: atom_id res chain seq x y z
N MET A 1 -9.07 -1.93 -20.11
CA MET A 1 -9.39 -2.39 -18.74
C MET A 1 -8.80 -1.38 -17.79
N MET A 2 -9.55 -0.92 -16.78
CA MET A 2 -8.99 -0.04 -15.74
C MET A 2 -8.11 -0.87 -14.81
N THR A 3 -6.91 -0.37 -14.49
CA THR A 3 -5.95 -1.07 -13.63
C THR A 3 -6.03 -0.49 -12.23
N SER A 4 -6.66 -1.23 -11.31
CA SER A 4 -6.75 -0.82 -9.91
C SER A 4 -5.39 -0.88 -9.20
N THR A 5 -5.24 0.01 -8.22
CA THR A 5 -3.96 0.19 -7.51
C THR A 5 -4.22 0.13 -6.01
N ILE A 6 -3.55 -0.78 -5.31
CA ILE A 6 -3.55 -0.77 -3.84
C ILE A 6 -2.55 0.27 -3.35
N ILE A 7 -2.96 1.06 -2.37
CA ILE A 7 -2.14 2.14 -1.81
C ILE A 7 -1.51 1.67 -0.50
N ASP A 8 -0.17 1.70 -0.43
CA ASP A 8 0.57 1.44 0.80
C ASP A 8 0.32 2.54 1.84
N THR A 9 0.34 2.16 3.11
CA THR A 9 0.15 3.06 4.26
C THR A 9 1.12 4.23 4.23
N ASN A 10 2.38 4.01 3.83
CA ASN A 10 3.41 5.06 3.82
C ASN A 10 3.03 6.26 2.93
N ALA A 11 2.35 6.02 1.81
CA ALA A 11 1.93 7.05 0.87
C ALA A 11 0.69 7.81 1.40
N LEU A 12 -0.25 7.11 2.05
CA LEU A 12 -1.40 7.73 2.70
C LEU A 12 -0.97 8.61 3.89
N ILE A 13 0.04 8.18 4.65
CA ILE A 13 0.64 8.99 5.72
C ILE A 13 1.23 10.28 5.15
N ASP A 14 1.90 10.26 4.00
CA ASP A 14 2.45 11.48 3.41
C ASP A 14 1.35 12.47 3.03
N VAL A 15 0.23 11.98 2.48
CA VAL A 15 -0.92 12.79 2.07
C VAL A 15 -1.55 13.53 3.26
N LEU A 16 -1.67 12.83 4.40
CA LEU A 16 -2.16 13.35 5.67
C LEU A 16 -1.13 14.22 6.41
N GLY A 17 0.14 14.09 6.06
CA GLY A 17 1.26 14.80 6.66
C GLY A 17 1.41 16.25 6.18
N PRO A 18 2.41 16.97 6.72
CA PRO A 18 2.71 18.34 6.31
C PRO A 18 3.25 18.40 4.88
N ASN A 19 3.27 19.60 4.30
CA ASN A 19 3.87 19.84 2.98
C ASN A 19 5.34 19.40 2.96
N SER A 20 5.66 18.50 2.03
CA SER A 20 7.01 17.98 1.80
C SER A 20 7.13 17.51 0.34
N ALA A 21 8.36 17.24 -0.10
CA ALA A 21 8.59 16.62 -1.41
C ALA A 21 7.95 15.22 -1.50
N THR A 22 7.94 14.45 -0.40
CA THR A 22 7.29 13.12 -0.36
C THR A 22 5.78 13.24 -0.50
N ARG A 23 5.16 14.22 0.16
CA ARG A 23 3.73 14.52 0.00
C ARG A 23 3.39 14.92 -1.43
N ALA A 24 4.20 15.78 -2.05
CA ALA A 24 4.00 16.20 -3.43
C ALA A 24 4.02 14.98 -4.38
N TRP A 25 5.01 14.10 -4.23
CA TRP A 25 5.10 12.86 -5.01
C TRP A 25 3.90 11.94 -4.76
N SER A 26 3.55 11.66 -3.49
CA SER A 26 2.46 10.75 -3.13
C SER A 26 1.11 11.24 -3.64
N VAL A 27 0.82 12.54 -3.54
CA VAL A 27 -0.42 13.13 -4.09
C VAL A 27 -0.47 12.99 -5.60
N ASP A 28 0.63 13.30 -6.29
CA ASP A 28 0.66 13.24 -7.75
C ASP A 28 0.58 11.80 -8.28
N ALA A 29 1.30 10.87 -7.66
CA ALA A 29 1.23 9.45 -7.99
C ALA A 29 -0.18 8.88 -7.76
N MET A 30 -0.86 9.23 -6.66
CA MET A 30 -2.25 8.83 -6.43
C MET A 30 -3.20 9.41 -7.49
N ARG A 31 -3.00 10.67 -7.89
CA ARG A 31 -3.79 11.28 -8.98
C ARG A 31 -3.63 10.52 -10.29
N ARG A 32 -2.39 10.23 -10.72
CA ARG A 32 -2.11 9.44 -11.93
C ARG A 32 -2.79 8.06 -11.86
N CYS A 33 -2.68 7.38 -10.71
CA CYS A 33 -3.31 6.08 -10.51
C CYS A 33 -4.83 6.13 -10.57
N PHE A 34 -5.42 7.19 -10.01
CA PHE A 34 -6.87 7.41 -10.00
C PHE A 34 -7.43 7.61 -11.42
N GLU A 35 -6.67 8.28 -12.30
CA GLU A 35 -7.02 8.44 -13.72
C GLU A 35 -7.02 7.10 -14.48
N GLU A 36 -6.25 6.12 -14.03
CA GLU A 36 -6.09 4.81 -14.67
C GLU A 36 -7.00 3.71 -14.08
N GLY A 37 -7.52 3.92 -12.87
CA GLY A 37 -8.45 3.00 -12.23
C GLY A 37 -8.66 3.25 -10.72
N PRO A 38 -9.45 2.39 -10.07
CA PRO A 38 -9.79 2.55 -8.66
C PRO A 38 -8.56 2.48 -7.75
N LEU A 39 -8.53 3.34 -6.73
CA LEU A 39 -7.59 3.25 -5.62
C LEU A 39 -8.16 2.31 -4.56
N VAL A 40 -7.35 1.37 -4.08
CA VAL A 40 -7.79 0.29 -3.20
C VAL A 40 -7.01 0.35 -1.89
N ILE A 41 -7.68 0.06 -0.78
CA ILE A 41 -7.07 -0.22 0.52
C ILE A 41 -7.68 -1.48 1.13
N ASN A 42 -6.99 -2.04 2.12
CA ASN A 42 -7.47 -3.19 2.90
C ASN A 42 -7.51 -2.86 4.40
N PRO A 43 -8.10 -3.73 5.24
CA PRO A 43 -8.18 -3.49 6.69
C PRO A 43 -6.83 -3.32 7.38
N VAL A 44 -5.75 -3.93 6.86
CA VAL A 44 -4.41 -3.77 7.42
C VAL A 44 -3.91 -2.33 7.23
N ILE A 45 -4.03 -1.79 6.01
CA ILE A 45 -3.69 -0.38 5.71
C ILE A 45 -4.51 0.56 6.59
N TRP A 46 -5.82 0.32 6.69
CA TRP A 46 -6.70 1.14 7.56
C TRP A 46 -6.27 1.08 9.03
N SER A 47 -5.88 -0.09 9.53
CA SER A 47 -5.44 -0.27 10.92
C SER A 47 -4.13 0.47 11.22
N GLU A 48 -3.22 0.59 10.25
CA GLU A 48 -1.97 1.33 10.45
C GLU A 48 -2.21 2.84 10.50
N LEU A 49 -3.18 3.36 9.74
CA LEU A 49 -3.56 4.78 9.78
C LEU A 49 -4.19 5.18 11.13
N ALA A 50 -4.73 4.22 11.89
CA ALA A 50 -5.23 4.44 13.24
C ALA A 50 -4.14 4.83 14.26
N ALA A 51 -2.86 4.72 13.90
CA ALA A 51 -1.76 5.24 14.72
C ALA A 51 -1.66 6.79 14.71
N SER A 52 -2.42 7.46 13.83
CA SER A 52 -2.53 8.93 13.84
C SER A 52 -3.31 9.46 15.04
N LEU A 53 -3.25 10.77 15.29
CA LEU A 53 -4.05 11.43 16.34
C LEU A 53 -5.51 11.63 15.95
N LEU A 54 -5.90 11.25 14.73
CA LEU A 54 -7.26 11.44 14.21
C LEU A 54 -8.19 10.35 14.77
N THR A 55 -9.43 10.71 15.03
CA THR A 55 -10.49 9.72 15.18
C THR A 55 -10.74 9.01 13.84
N GLU A 56 -11.33 7.81 13.88
CA GLU A 56 -11.67 7.09 12.64
C GLU A 56 -12.57 7.93 11.71
N GLN A 57 -13.50 8.71 12.27
CA GLN A 57 -14.36 9.61 11.50
C GLN A 57 -13.55 10.73 10.82
N GLN A 58 -12.62 11.36 11.55
CA GLN A 58 -11.75 12.41 10.99
C GLN A 58 -10.83 11.85 9.90
N LEU A 59 -10.27 10.65 10.11
CA LEU A 59 -9.46 9.96 9.12
C LEU A 59 -10.28 9.66 7.85
N SER A 60 -11.50 9.15 7.99
CA SER A 60 -12.40 8.90 6.86
C SER A 60 -12.72 10.17 6.09
N GLN A 61 -13.01 11.27 6.77
CA GLN A 61 -13.28 12.56 6.13
C GLN A 61 -12.04 13.11 5.41
N ALA A 62 -10.86 12.98 6.00
CA ALA A 62 -9.61 13.45 5.42
C ALA A 62 -9.22 12.72 4.12
N LEU A 63 -9.67 11.47 3.95
CA LEU A 63 -9.37 10.63 2.80
C LEU A 63 -10.56 10.47 1.82
N ASP A 64 -11.71 11.09 2.11
CA ASP A 64 -12.94 10.90 1.33
C ASP A 64 -12.78 11.29 -0.15
N TRP A 65 -12.00 12.35 -0.40
CA TRP A 65 -11.71 12.85 -1.75
C TRP A 65 -10.91 11.88 -2.63
N LEU A 66 -10.28 10.85 -2.06
CA LEU A 66 -9.56 9.82 -2.81
C LEU A 66 -10.46 8.71 -3.34
N ASP A 67 -11.74 8.66 -2.95
CA ASP A 67 -12.71 7.62 -3.31
C ASP A 67 -12.14 6.20 -3.14
N LEU A 68 -11.52 5.95 -1.97
CA LEU A 68 -10.82 4.70 -1.69
C LEU A 68 -11.78 3.52 -1.61
N LYS A 69 -11.57 2.53 -2.48
CA LYS A 69 -12.26 1.25 -2.42
C LYS A 69 -11.69 0.39 -1.30
N LYS A 70 -12.46 0.17 -0.24
CA LYS A 70 -12.13 -0.75 0.85
C LYS A 70 -12.43 -2.20 0.41
N GLU A 71 -11.38 -3.00 0.21
CA GLU A 71 -11.52 -4.43 -0.14
C GLU A 71 -11.17 -5.33 1.06
N PRO A 72 -11.93 -6.41 1.31
CA PRO A 72 -11.60 -7.36 2.38
C PRO A 72 -10.37 -8.20 2.03
N LEU A 73 -9.73 -8.77 3.05
CA LEU A 73 -8.65 -9.75 2.86
C LEU A 73 -9.24 -11.16 2.77
N SER A 74 -8.99 -11.86 1.67
CA SER A 74 -9.36 -13.28 1.52
C SER A 74 -8.36 -14.21 2.21
N TYR A 75 -8.76 -15.47 2.43
CA TYR A 75 -7.85 -16.49 2.94
C TYR A 75 -6.67 -16.76 2.01
N ASP A 76 -6.84 -16.65 0.69
CA ASP A 76 -5.74 -16.79 -0.27
C ASP A 76 -4.69 -15.69 -0.10
N VAL A 77 -5.14 -14.46 0.15
CA VAL A 77 -4.24 -13.33 0.47
C VAL A 77 -3.49 -13.61 1.77
N ALA A 78 -4.20 -14.04 2.82
CA ALA A 78 -3.59 -14.34 4.11
C ALA A 78 -2.56 -15.48 4.01
N PHE A 79 -2.87 -16.53 3.27
CA PHE A 79 -1.96 -17.65 3.04
C PHE A 79 -0.71 -17.20 2.27
N ARG A 80 -0.88 -16.43 1.19
CA ARG A 80 0.25 -15.89 0.41
C ARG A 80 1.13 -14.96 1.22
N ALA A 81 0.55 -14.11 2.07
CA ALA A 81 1.28 -13.27 3.02
C ALA A 81 2.11 -14.12 4.00
N GLY A 82 1.52 -15.17 4.56
CA GLY A 82 2.21 -16.09 5.46
C GLY A 82 3.39 -16.82 4.80
N LYS A 83 3.23 -17.24 3.53
CA LYS A 83 4.32 -17.85 2.74
C LYS A 83 5.46 -16.88 2.49
N ALA A 84 5.16 -15.64 2.11
CA ALA A 84 6.16 -14.61 1.90
C ALA A 84 6.89 -14.25 3.20
N HIS A 85 6.16 -14.11 4.31
CA HIS A 85 6.74 -13.87 5.63
C HIS A 85 7.64 -15.02 6.10
N LEU A 86 7.24 -16.27 5.90
CA LEU A 86 8.07 -17.44 6.21
C LEU A 86 9.39 -17.43 5.42
N LEU A 87 9.33 -17.10 4.12
CA LEU A 87 10.53 -16.98 3.28
C LEU A 87 11.43 -15.86 3.78
N TYR A 88 10.87 -14.71 4.14
CA TYR A 88 11.61 -13.60 4.75
C TYR A 88 12.35 -14.02 6.02
N ARG A 89 11.67 -14.71 6.93
CA ARG A 89 12.28 -15.20 8.18
C ARG A 89 13.41 -16.20 7.92
N ARG A 90 13.28 -17.05 6.90
CA ARG A 90 14.32 -18.03 6.52
C ARG A 90 15.55 -17.35 5.92
N ASN A 91 15.38 -16.24 5.23
CA ASN A 91 16.46 -15.47 4.61
C ASN A 91 17.16 -14.50 5.60
N GLY A 92 17.08 -14.76 6.91
CA GLY A 92 17.71 -13.92 7.92
C GLY A 92 16.99 -12.59 8.20
N GLY A 93 15.72 -12.47 7.78
CA GLY A 93 14.92 -11.27 8.01
C GLY A 93 14.90 -10.85 9.49
N GLN A 94 15.29 -9.59 9.75
CA GLN A 94 15.27 -9.00 11.09
C GLN A 94 13.85 -8.64 11.54
N ARG A 95 13.68 -8.15 12.78
CA ARG A 95 12.38 -7.70 13.30
C ARG A 95 11.82 -6.46 12.59
N GLU A 96 12.58 -5.84 11.69
CA GLU A 96 12.22 -4.57 11.05
C GLU A 96 11.09 -4.66 10.02
N ARG A 97 10.90 -5.81 9.34
CA ARG A 97 9.70 -5.97 8.50
C ARG A 97 8.53 -6.48 9.31
N THR A 98 7.44 -5.74 9.19
CA THR A 98 6.19 -6.03 9.86
C THR A 98 5.36 -7.01 9.01
N LEU A 99 4.51 -7.81 9.67
CA LEU A 99 3.56 -8.67 9.00
C LEU A 99 2.61 -7.90 8.04
N PRO A 100 2.17 -6.66 8.34
CA PRO A 100 1.45 -5.78 7.43
C PRO A 100 1.99 -5.69 6.00
N ASP A 101 3.29 -5.45 5.80
CA ASP A 101 3.92 -5.33 4.47
C ASP A 101 3.61 -6.57 3.60
N PHE A 102 3.62 -7.77 4.20
CA PHE A 102 3.33 -9.01 3.48
C PHE A 102 1.85 -9.14 3.11
N PHE A 103 0.94 -8.64 3.93
CA PHE A 103 -0.49 -8.60 3.60
C PHE A 103 -0.79 -7.63 2.47
N ILE A 104 -0.16 -6.45 2.46
CA ILE A 104 -0.32 -5.45 1.40
C ILE A 104 0.18 -6.01 0.06
N GLY A 105 1.42 -6.52 0.02
CA GLY A 105 2.00 -7.10 -1.19
C GLY A 105 1.25 -8.35 -1.67
N ALA A 106 0.81 -9.22 -0.75
CA ALA A 106 0.02 -10.39 -1.10
C ALA A 106 -1.35 -10.00 -1.65
N HIS A 107 -2.00 -8.97 -1.10
CA HIS A 107 -3.29 -8.52 -1.59
C HIS A 107 -3.18 -8.02 -3.02
N ALA A 108 -2.15 -7.20 -3.29
CA ALA A 108 -1.86 -6.71 -4.63
C ALA A 108 -1.65 -7.87 -5.62
N ALA A 109 -0.79 -8.81 -5.27
CA ALA A 109 -0.43 -9.94 -6.13
C ALA A 109 -1.59 -10.92 -6.38
N VAL A 110 -2.43 -11.22 -5.39
CA VAL A 110 -3.57 -12.14 -5.55
C VAL A 110 -4.68 -11.52 -6.38
N ARG A 111 -4.93 -10.22 -6.21
CA ARG A 111 -6.01 -9.50 -6.89
C ARG A 111 -5.58 -8.86 -8.21
N SER A 112 -4.30 -8.99 -8.58
CA SER A 112 -3.69 -8.35 -9.75
C SER A 112 -3.82 -6.81 -9.73
N HIS A 113 -3.73 -6.22 -8.53
CA HIS A 113 -3.59 -4.78 -8.38
C HIS A 113 -2.13 -4.38 -8.59
N ARG A 114 -1.91 -3.15 -9.06
CA ARG A 114 -0.62 -2.48 -8.88
C ARG A 114 -0.45 -2.07 -7.42
N LEU A 115 0.77 -1.81 -7.00
CA LEU A 115 1.08 -1.29 -5.67
C LEU A 115 1.74 0.08 -5.76
N LEU A 116 1.14 1.09 -5.14
CA LEU A 116 1.77 2.39 -4.92
C LEU A 116 2.45 2.41 -3.54
N THR A 117 3.76 2.61 -3.51
CA THR A 117 4.54 2.69 -2.26
C THR A 117 5.80 3.54 -2.43
N ARG A 118 6.30 4.12 -1.34
CA ARG A 118 7.65 4.69 -1.31
C ARG A 118 8.75 3.64 -1.14
N ASP A 119 8.43 2.46 -0.62
CA ASP A 119 9.39 1.46 -0.16
C ASP A 119 9.44 0.23 -1.10
N ALA A 120 9.57 0.46 -2.41
CA ALA A 120 9.47 -0.59 -3.43
C ALA A 120 10.39 -1.80 -3.21
N ALA A 121 11.61 -1.57 -2.72
CA ALA A 121 12.57 -2.61 -2.40
C ALA A 121 12.03 -3.63 -1.37
N ARG A 122 11.08 -3.21 -0.51
CA ARG A 122 10.45 -4.12 0.44
C ARG A 122 9.63 -5.20 -0.28
N TYR A 123 8.94 -4.86 -1.35
CA TYR A 123 8.01 -5.76 -2.00
C TYR A 123 8.67 -6.65 -3.04
N ARG A 124 9.60 -6.12 -3.83
CA ARG A 124 10.21 -6.83 -4.98
C ARG A 124 10.82 -8.19 -4.63
N SER A 125 11.43 -8.33 -3.44
CA SER A 125 12.07 -9.59 -3.05
C SER A 125 11.09 -10.76 -2.84
N TYR A 126 9.83 -10.48 -2.51
CA TYR A 126 8.84 -11.52 -2.18
C TYR A 126 7.60 -11.51 -3.10
N PHE A 127 7.46 -10.46 -3.90
CA PHE A 127 6.42 -10.29 -4.91
C PHE A 127 7.07 -9.76 -6.21
N PRO A 128 7.91 -10.56 -6.90
CA PRO A 128 8.70 -10.09 -8.03
C PRO A 128 7.87 -9.68 -9.25
N ASP A 129 6.70 -10.29 -9.43
CA ASP A 129 5.79 -10.01 -10.55
C ASP A 129 4.86 -8.82 -10.28
N LEU A 130 5.00 -8.17 -9.13
CA LEU A 130 4.14 -7.06 -8.76
C LEU A 130 4.57 -5.80 -9.49
N ASP A 131 3.61 -5.18 -10.19
CA ASP A 131 3.79 -3.84 -10.76
C ASP A 131 3.77 -2.79 -9.64
N ILE A 132 4.90 -2.12 -9.45
CA ILE A 132 5.14 -1.21 -8.32
C ILE A 132 5.39 0.22 -8.82
N ILE A 133 4.51 1.11 -8.37
CA ILE A 133 4.59 2.56 -8.55
C ILE A 133 5.30 3.14 -7.34
N SER A 134 6.47 3.75 -7.58
CA SER A 134 7.36 4.27 -6.54
C SER A 134 8.19 5.44 -7.05
N PRO A 135 8.83 6.25 -6.19
CA PRO A 135 9.65 7.38 -6.64
C PRO A 135 10.79 6.98 -7.59
N GLU A 136 11.30 5.75 -7.46
CA GLU A 136 12.35 5.20 -8.32
C GLU A 136 11.83 4.89 -9.73
N THR A 137 10.61 4.36 -9.86
CA THR A 137 10.04 3.93 -11.14
C THR A 137 9.19 5.01 -11.81
N HIS A 138 8.62 5.91 -11.01
CA HIS A 138 7.70 6.96 -11.41
C HIS A 138 8.06 8.26 -10.68
N PRO A 139 9.19 8.89 -11.04
CA PRO A 139 9.56 10.19 -10.45
C PRO A 139 8.51 11.26 -10.79
N LEU A 140 8.53 12.35 -10.01
CA LEU A 140 7.68 13.53 -10.24
C LEU A 140 7.90 14.10 -11.64
#